data_AF-A0AA38CAK3-F1
#
_entry.id   AF-A0AA38CAK3-F1
#
_cell.length_a   1.000
_cell.length_b   1.000
_cell.length_c   1.000
_cell.angle_alpha   90.00
_cell.angle_beta   90.00
_cell.angle_gamma   90.00
#
_symmetry.space_group_name_H-M   'P 1'
#
loop_
_entity.id
_entity.type
_entity.pdbx_description
1 polymer ?
#
loop_
_entity_poly.entity_id
_entity_poly.type
_entity_poly.pdbx_seq_one_letter_code
_entity_poly.pdbx_strand_id
1 'polypeptide(L)'
;LPCETGLLNSTEGLQEPKENPKFANFSLEYVQREEKPDGVDTWEPRFAGHQSLDQRENSFYARDQKLHCGFVKGPKGSLSTGFDLYEEDAEFLHKCHIAISSCIFGNSDNIRTPTRKKVSETSKKKACFVIFVDEKTLETLSSEGQQPDENGHVGLWKVVLVRNVPYTDMRRTGKVPKFLAHRLFPSARYSIWIDSKMRLNSDPLLILEYFLWRGGYEYAISNHYDRHCVWEEVMQNKRLNKFNHSVIDEQFESYQADGLTKFNASDPNTLLPSYVPEGSFIVRAHTPMSNLFSCLWFNEVDRFTSRDQLSFAYTFLKLRRMNPETHLQLNMFK
;
A
#
# COMPACT_ATOMS: atom_id res chain seq x y z
N LEU A 1 -23.66 9.29 15.50
CA LEU A 1 -24.16 9.23 14.12
C LEU A 1 -22.98 8.86 13.23
N PRO A 2 -23.14 8.00 12.20
CA PRO A 2 -22.11 7.85 11.17
C PRO A 2 -21.81 9.22 10.57
N CYS A 3 -20.55 9.53 10.26
CA CYS A 3 -20.23 10.73 9.50
C CYS A 3 -20.95 10.66 8.14
N GLU A 4 -21.70 11.71 7.79
CA GLU A 4 -22.26 11.83 6.45
C GLU A 4 -21.10 12.03 5.46
N THR A 5 -20.90 11.05 4.59
CA THR A 5 -19.94 11.15 3.49
C THR A 5 -20.67 11.69 2.26
N GLY A 6 -20.11 12.68 1.59
CA GLY A 6 -20.71 13.30 0.39
C GLY A 6 -20.60 12.44 -0.87
N LEU A 7 -20.73 11.11 -0.73
CA LEU A 7 -20.78 10.18 -1.84
C LEU A 7 -22.05 10.44 -2.67
N LEU A 8 -21.95 10.26 -3.98
CA LEU A 8 -23.13 10.27 -4.84
C LEU A 8 -24.05 9.08 -4.52
N ASN A 9 -25.34 9.20 -4.84
CA ASN A 9 -26.32 8.17 -4.54
C ASN A 9 -26.33 7.01 -5.55
N SER A 10 -25.74 7.20 -6.74
CA SER A 10 -25.77 6.23 -7.85
C SER A 10 -24.48 6.29 -8.66
N THR A 11 -24.09 5.14 -9.24
CA THR A 11 -22.99 5.04 -10.22
C THR A 11 -23.42 5.36 -11.65
N GLU A 12 -24.72 5.60 -11.87
CA GLU A 12 -25.27 5.97 -13.18
C GLU A 12 -24.69 7.30 -13.67
N GLY A 13 -24.26 7.33 -14.93
CA GLY A 13 -23.65 8.52 -15.54
C GLY A 13 -22.21 8.80 -15.12
N LEU A 14 -21.62 8.04 -14.18
CA LEU A 14 -20.21 8.19 -13.83
C LEU A 14 -19.31 7.83 -14.99
N GLN A 15 -18.47 8.79 -15.37
CA GLN A 15 -17.43 8.61 -16.37
C GLN A 15 -16.08 8.65 -15.70
N GLU A 16 -15.25 7.66 -16.02
CA GLU A 16 -13.86 7.66 -15.61
C GLU A 16 -13.15 8.86 -16.25
N PRO A 17 -12.44 9.69 -15.47
CA PRO A 17 -11.80 10.89 -16.00
C PRO A 17 -10.66 10.53 -16.96
N LYS A 18 -10.38 11.43 -17.91
CA LYS A 18 -9.12 11.39 -18.67
C LYS A 18 -7.93 11.62 -17.75
N GLU A 19 -6.72 11.35 -18.22
CA GLU A 19 -5.51 11.66 -17.47
C GLU A 19 -5.48 13.15 -17.09
N ASN A 20 -5.11 13.42 -15.83
CA ASN A 20 -5.02 14.78 -15.33
C ASN A 20 -3.68 15.38 -15.74
N PRO A 21 -3.64 16.48 -16.51
CA PRO A 21 -2.38 17.08 -16.97
C PRO A 21 -1.50 17.62 -15.83
N LYS A 22 -2.03 17.72 -14.60
CA LYS A 22 -1.26 18.08 -13.41
C LYS A 22 -0.42 16.92 -12.86
N PHE A 23 -0.69 15.69 -13.28
CA PHE A 23 0.02 14.52 -12.79
C PHE A 23 1.41 14.45 -13.42
N ALA A 24 2.37 13.96 -12.64
CA ALA A 24 3.75 13.83 -13.07
C ALA A 24 3.85 12.86 -14.26
N ASN A 25 4.70 13.22 -15.24
CA ASN A 25 5.00 12.36 -16.38
C ASN A 25 6.48 11.96 -16.35
N PHE A 26 6.73 10.73 -15.90
CA PHE A 26 8.04 10.06 -15.92
C PHE A 26 7.83 8.54 -15.89
N SER A 27 8.87 7.79 -16.24
CA SER A 27 8.83 6.33 -16.30
C SER A 27 9.48 5.70 -15.07
N LEU A 28 8.84 4.67 -14.52
CA LEU A 28 9.41 3.86 -13.45
C LEU A 28 9.70 2.45 -13.95
N GLU A 29 10.94 2.04 -13.78
CA GLU A 29 11.35 0.64 -13.88
C GLU A 29 11.63 0.09 -12.48
N TYR A 30 11.54 -1.24 -12.34
CA TYR A 30 11.77 -1.89 -11.06
C TYR A 30 12.97 -2.84 -11.13
N VAL A 31 13.76 -2.88 -10.06
CA VAL A 31 14.82 -3.88 -9.91
C VAL A 31 14.18 -5.27 -9.88
N GLN A 32 14.47 -6.08 -10.89
CA GLN A 32 13.94 -7.44 -11.03
C GLN A 32 14.84 -8.50 -10.40
N ARG A 33 16.15 -8.25 -10.39
CA ARG A 33 17.17 -9.19 -9.95
C ARG A 33 18.37 -8.46 -9.39
N GLU A 34 18.98 -9.04 -8.36
CA GLU A 34 20.29 -8.68 -7.84
C GLU A 34 21.24 -9.87 -7.94
N GLU A 35 22.50 -9.57 -8.25
CA GLU A 35 23.58 -10.55 -8.19
C GLU A 35 24.26 -10.49 -6.83
N LYS A 36 24.80 -11.64 -6.39
CA LYS A 36 25.57 -11.72 -5.16
C LYS A 36 26.86 -10.88 -5.32
N PRO A 37 27.16 -9.93 -4.43
CA PRO A 37 28.43 -9.20 -4.46
C PRO A 37 29.63 -10.12 -4.20
N ASP A 38 30.74 -9.86 -4.88
CA ASP A 38 31.99 -10.60 -4.69
C ASP A 38 32.50 -10.46 -3.24
N GLY A 39 32.91 -11.58 -2.64
CA GLY A 39 33.51 -11.60 -1.30
C GLY A 39 32.54 -11.42 -0.12
N VAL A 40 31.22 -11.45 -0.34
CA VAL A 40 30.22 -11.36 0.73
C VAL A 40 29.54 -12.71 0.93
N ASP A 41 30.15 -13.58 1.73
CA ASP A 41 29.67 -14.96 1.91
C ASP A 41 28.29 -15.07 2.57
N THR A 42 27.93 -14.11 3.42
CA THR A 42 26.66 -14.05 4.15
C THR A 42 25.53 -13.37 3.38
N TRP A 43 25.75 -13.01 2.11
CA TRP A 43 24.72 -12.38 1.30
C TRP A 43 23.63 -13.39 0.92
N GLU A 44 22.38 -13.03 1.21
CA GLU A 44 21.19 -13.80 0.86
C GLU A 44 20.18 -12.91 0.13
N PRO A 45 19.51 -13.38 -0.94
CA PRO A 45 18.47 -12.62 -1.63
C PRO A 45 17.36 -12.14 -0.68
N ARG A 46 16.89 -10.90 -0.86
CA ARG A 46 15.80 -10.30 -0.07
C ARG A 46 14.66 -9.88 -0.98
N PHE A 47 13.43 -10.00 -0.50
CA PHE A 47 12.23 -9.60 -1.26
C PHE A 47 12.29 -8.15 -1.77
N ALA A 48 12.75 -7.21 -0.94
CA ALA A 48 12.91 -5.81 -1.30
C ALA A 48 14.27 -5.49 -1.98
N GLY A 49 15.17 -6.47 -2.08
CA GLY A 49 16.56 -6.30 -2.51
C GLY A 49 17.45 -5.65 -1.45
N HIS A 50 18.67 -5.29 -1.84
CA HIS A 50 19.71 -4.69 -1.00
C HIS A 50 19.93 -3.23 -1.37
N GLN A 51 18.91 -2.40 -1.16
CA GLN A 51 19.00 -0.97 -1.45
C GLN A 51 20.05 -0.29 -0.56
N SER A 52 21.09 0.28 -1.18
CA SER A 52 22.09 1.09 -0.49
C SER A 52 21.51 2.42 0.01
N LEU A 53 22.22 3.11 0.92
CA LEU A 53 21.80 4.46 1.36
C LEU A 53 21.79 5.45 0.20
N ASP A 54 22.80 5.42 -0.68
CA ASP A 54 22.81 6.29 -1.86
C ASP A 54 21.65 6.00 -2.82
N GLN A 55 21.30 4.73 -3.03
CA GLN A 55 20.14 4.35 -3.84
C GLN A 55 18.84 4.82 -3.18
N ARG A 56 18.73 4.70 -1.86
CA ARG A 56 17.60 5.24 -1.09
C ARG A 56 17.49 6.75 -1.30
N GLU A 57 18.56 7.51 -1.10
CA GLU A 57 18.57 8.97 -1.28
C GLU A 57 18.19 9.37 -2.71
N ASN A 58 18.78 8.72 -3.71
CA ASN A 58 18.51 9.01 -5.11
C ASN A 58 17.09 8.63 -5.55
N SER A 59 16.44 7.68 -4.87
CA SER A 59 15.08 7.23 -5.22
C SER A 59 14.00 8.27 -4.93
N PHE A 60 14.28 9.30 -4.13
CA PHE A 60 13.29 10.35 -3.81
C PHE A 60 13.09 11.38 -4.93
N TYR A 61 13.87 11.36 -6.01
CA TYR A 61 13.67 12.27 -7.14
C TYR A 61 12.64 11.69 -8.13
N ALA A 62 11.65 12.49 -8.52
CA ALA A 62 10.62 12.13 -9.50
C ALA A 62 11.14 12.34 -10.93
N ARG A 63 11.82 11.32 -11.44
CA ARG A 63 12.40 11.25 -12.78
C ARG A 63 12.37 9.82 -13.30
N ASP A 64 12.67 9.67 -14.58
CA ASP A 64 12.92 8.36 -15.18
C ASP A 64 14.00 7.63 -14.37
N GLN A 65 13.62 6.48 -13.78
CA GLN A 65 14.53 5.74 -12.91
C GLN A 65 14.14 4.28 -12.75
N LYS A 66 15.12 3.48 -12.33
CA LYS A 66 14.93 2.12 -11.86
C LYS A 66 15.03 2.07 -10.34
N LEU A 67 13.99 1.57 -9.66
CA LEU A 67 13.92 1.55 -8.20
C LEU A 67 13.71 0.16 -7.60
N HIS A 68 14.20 -0.04 -6.38
CA HIS A 68 13.78 -1.13 -5.51
C HIS A 68 12.34 -0.91 -5.07
N CYS A 69 11.48 -1.91 -5.26
CA CYS A 69 10.06 -1.81 -4.91
C CYS A 69 9.43 -3.20 -4.70
N GLY A 70 10.13 -4.08 -3.97
CA GLY A 70 9.74 -5.47 -3.78
C GLY A 70 9.88 -6.35 -5.04
N PHE A 71 9.68 -7.66 -4.84
CA PHE A 71 9.78 -8.71 -5.86
C PHE A 71 11.16 -8.82 -6.53
N VAL A 72 12.23 -8.47 -5.81
CA VAL A 72 13.60 -8.57 -6.32
C VAL A 72 14.08 -10.01 -6.21
N LYS A 73 14.42 -10.65 -7.33
CA LYS A 73 14.93 -12.04 -7.35
C LYS A 73 16.43 -12.08 -7.04
N GLY A 74 16.90 -13.18 -6.45
CA GLY A 74 18.33 -13.46 -6.33
C GLY A 74 18.98 -13.85 -7.66
N PRO A 75 20.26 -14.25 -7.69
CA PRO A 75 20.94 -14.80 -8.87
C PRO A 75 20.16 -15.91 -9.58
N LYS A 76 20.50 -16.18 -10.84
CA LYS A 76 19.84 -17.26 -11.60
C LYS A 76 20.06 -18.60 -10.88
N GLY A 77 18.96 -19.30 -10.56
CA GLY A 77 18.99 -20.57 -9.81
C GLY A 77 18.80 -20.41 -8.29
N SER A 78 18.78 -19.18 -7.76
CA SER A 78 18.38 -18.95 -6.37
C SER A 78 16.91 -19.29 -6.14
N LEU A 79 16.58 -19.66 -4.89
CA LEU A 79 15.21 -19.81 -4.43
C LEU A 79 14.43 -18.48 -4.57
N SER A 80 13.10 -18.58 -4.57
CA SER A 80 12.25 -17.40 -4.57
C SER A 80 12.50 -16.55 -3.32
N THR A 81 12.46 -15.23 -3.50
CA THR A 81 12.47 -14.25 -2.41
C THR A 81 11.10 -14.06 -1.77
N GLY A 82 10.10 -14.82 -2.23
CA GLY A 82 8.78 -14.91 -1.63
C GLY A 82 7.70 -14.07 -2.29
N PHE A 83 6.49 -14.17 -1.73
CA PHE A 83 5.23 -13.69 -2.29
C PHE A 83 4.89 -14.37 -3.63
N ASP A 84 5.01 -15.70 -3.67
CA ASP A 84 4.78 -16.48 -4.88
C ASP A 84 3.28 -16.72 -5.09
N LEU A 85 2.80 -16.40 -6.29
CA LEU A 85 1.41 -16.61 -6.71
C LEU A 85 1.34 -17.78 -7.69
N TYR A 86 0.16 -18.39 -7.83
CA TYR A 86 -0.11 -19.26 -8.97
C TYR A 86 -0.22 -18.43 -10.25
N GLU A 87 0.15 -19.03 -11.37
CA GLU A 87 0.14 -18.37 -12.68
C GLU A 87 -1.28 -17.87 -13.04
N GLU A 88 -2.30 -18.70 -12.81
CA GLU A 88 -3.71 -18.35 -13.03
C GLU A 88 -4.16 -17.13 -12.20
N ASP A 89 -3.73 -17.05 -10.93
CA ASP A 89 -4.01 -15.89 -10.09
C ASP A 89 -3.27 -14.66 -10.63
N ALA A 90 -1.99 -14.78 -10.97
CA ALA A 90 -1.21 -13.67 -11.55
C ALA A 90 -1.84 -13.14 -12.85
N GLU A 91 -2.33 -14.03 -13.72
CA GLU A 91 -3.07 -13.66 -14.93
C GLU A 91 -4.40 -12.95 -14.63
N PHE A 92 -5.12 -13.41 -13.61
CA PHE A 92 -6.34 -12.75 -13.14
C PHE A 92 -6.03 -11.33 -12.66
N LEU A 93 -5.01 -11.16 -11.80
CA LEU A 93 -4.61 -9.84 -11.29
C LEU A 93 -4.15 -8.90 -12.41
N HIS A 94 -3.46 -9.43 -13.43
CA HIS A 94 -3.03 -8.65 -14.59
C HIS A 94 -4.20 -8.06 -15.39
N LYS A 95 -5.37 -8.69 -15.40
CA LYS A 95 -6.55 -8.24 -16.17
C LYS A 95 -7.37 -7.16 -15.43
N CYS A 96 -7.07 -6.90 -14.16
CA CYS A 96 -7.85 -5.98 -13.35
C CYS A 96 -7.58 -4.52 -13.73
N HIS A 97 -8.63 -3.79 -14.13
CA HIS A 97 -8.56 -2.33 -14.36
C HIS A 97 -8.74 -1.53 -13.05
N ILE A 98 -9.64 -1.99 -12.18
CA ILE A 98 -9.83 -1.47 -10.82
C ILE A 98 -9.64 -2.63 -9.85
N ALA A 99 -8.74 -2.48 -8.88
CA ALA A 99 -8.45 -3.51 -7.89
C ALA A 99 -8.87 -3.08 -6.48
N ILE A 100 -9.83 -3.78 -5.88
CA ILE A 100 -10.09 -3.70 -4.45
C ILE A 100 -9.30 -4.84 -3.82
N SER A 101 -8.39 -4.52 -2.89
CA SER A 101 -7.54 -5.52 -2.27
C SER A 101 -7.55 -5.47 -0.74
N SER A 102 -7.41 -6.64 -0.14
CA SER A 102 -7.19 -6.85 1.30
C SER A 102 -6.22 -8.02 1.52
N CYS A 103 -5.80 -8.26 2.75
CA CYS A 103 -5.07 -9.48 3.08
C CYS A 103 -5.32 -9.96 4.51
N ILE A 104 -5.15 -11.26 4.72
CA ILE A 104 -5.09 -11.89 6.04
C ILE A 104 -3.94 -12.89 6.02
N PHE A 105 -2.93 -12.68 6.86
CA PHE A 105 -1.77 -13.57 6.95
C PHE A 105 -1.62 -14.06 8.40
N GLY A 106 -1.25 -15.32 8.57
CA GLY A 106 -1.06 -15.95 9.88
C GLY A 106 -2.35 -16.19 10.65
N ASN A 107 -3.52 -16.11 10.00
CA ASN A 107 -4.86 -16.11 10.59
C ASN A 107 -5.04 -14.98 11.62
N SER A 108 -4.63 -13.75 11.25
CA SER A 108 -4.63 -12.60 12.16
C SER A 108 -5.99 -11.93 12.34
N ASP A 109 -6.95 -12.18 11.45
CA ASP A 109 -8.29 -11.58 11.44
C ASP A 109 -9.28 -12.49 10.71
N ASN A 110 -10.57 -12.17 10.81
CA ASN A 110 -11.65 -12.86 10.12
C ASN A 110 -11.94 -12.20 8.77
N ILE A 111 -12.31 -12.99 7.76
CA ILE A 111 -12.70 -12.43 6.46
C ILE A 111 -13.98 -11.61 6.58
N ARG A 112 -13.90 -10.35 6.13
CA ARG A 112 -15.06 -9.45 6.01
C ARG A 112 -15.39 -9.27 4.53
N THR A 113 -16.43 -9.94 4.07
CA THR A 113 -16.90 -9.82 2.68
C THR A 113 -17.53 -8.43 2.44
N PRO A 114 -17.28 -7.79 1.29
CA PRO A 114 -17.93 -6.52 0.94
C PRO A 114 -19.45 -6.68 0.93
N THR A 115 -20.18 -5.62 1.28
CA THR A 115 -21.65 -5.66 1.30
C THR A 115 -22.17 -5.73 -0.14
N ARG A 116 -22.43 -6.94 -0.67
CA ARG A 116 -22.81 -7.18 -2.09
C ARG A 116 -23.97 -6.31 -2.60
N LYS A 117 -24.93 -5.97 -1.73
CA LYS A 117 -26.08 -5.09 -2.05
C LYS A 117 -25.70 -3.61 -2.22
N LYS A 118 -24.54 -3.19 -1.72
CA LYS A 118 -24.00 -1.83 -1.84
C LYS A 118 -23.05 -1.66 -3.03
N VAL A 119 -22.74 -2.76 -3.74
CA VAL A 119 -21.91 -2.74 -4.94
C VAL A 119 -22.83 -2.94 -6.14
N SER A 120 -22.84 -1.97 -7.06
CA SER A 120 -23.61 -2.00 -8.30
C SER A 120 -23.10 -3.08 -9.25
N GLU A 121 -23.95 -3.53 -10.17
CA GLU A 121 -23.56 -4.49 -11.22
C GLU A 121 -22.46 -3.93 -12.13
N THR A 122 -22.46 -2.62 -12.38
CA THR A 122 -21.38 -1.95 -13.11
C THR A 122 -20.03 -2.14 -12.41
N SER A 123 -19.99 -1.93 -11.09
CA SER A 123 -18.75 -2.05 -10.33
C SER A 123 -18.30 -3.50 -10.19
N LYS A 124 -19.22 -4.47 -10.06
CA LYS A 124 -18.89 -5.90 -10.08
C LYS A 124 -18.25 -6.35 -11.40
N LYS A 125 -18.62 -5.73 -12.52
CA LYS A 125 -18.04 -6.02 -13.85
C LYS A 125 -16.70 -5.33 -14.08
N LYS A 126 -16.52 -4.12 -13.54
CA LYS A 126 -15.32 -3.28 -13.79
C LYS A 126 -14.19 -3.50 -12.79
N ALA A 127 -14.50 -4.02 -11.60
CA ALA A 127 -13.55 -4.09 -10.51
C ALA A 127 -13.33 -5.52 -10.02
N CYS A 128 -12.06 -5.86 -9.82
CA CYS A 128 -11.65 -7.08 -9.14
C CYS A 128 -11.69 -6.87 -7.63
N PHE A 129 -12.19 -7.85 -6.90
CA PHE A 129 -12.14 -7.89 -5.45
C PHE A 129 -11.23 -9.04 -5.06
N VAL A 130 -10.08 -8.74 -4.46
CA VAL A 130 -9.04 -9.73 -4.16
C VAL A 130 -8.68 -9.72 -2.68
N ILE A 131 -8.58 -10.89 -2.06
CA ILE A 131 -8.01 -11.05 -0.74
C ILE A 131 -6.80 -12.00 -0.81
N PHE A 132 -5.65 -11.52 -0.34
CA PHE A 132 -4.43 -12.32 -0.28
C PHE A 132 -4.37 -13.05 1.06
N VAL A 133 -4.12 -14.36 1.03
CA VAL A 133 -4.04 -15.21 2.22
C VAL A 133 -2.83 -16.14 2.19
N ASP A 134 -2.34 -16.57 3.34
CA ASP A 134 -1.39 -17.69 3.46
C ASP A 134 -2.13 -19.01 3.68
N GLU A 135 -1.40 -20.14 3.58
CA GLU A 135 -1.94 -21.50 3.72
C GLU A 135 -2.71 -21.68 5.03
N LYS A 136 -2.13 -21.22 6.15
CA LYS A 136 -2.77 -21.28 7.48
C LYS A 136 -4.11 -20.55 7.50
N THR A 137 -4.20 -19.36 6.90
CA THR A 137 -5.47 -18.62 6.85
C THR A 137 -6.47 -19.33 5.96
N LEU A 138 -6.05 -19.86 4.81
CA LEU A 138 -6.93 -20.59 3.89
C LEU A 138 -7.53 -21.87 4.54
N GLU A 139 -6.72 -22.62 5.28
CA GLU A 139 -7.16 -23.78 6.07
C GLU A 139 -8.19 -23.36 7.12
N THR A 140 -7.93 -22.25 7.83
CA THR A 140 -8.85 -21.73 8.84
C THR A 140 -10.20 -21.33 8.22
N LEU A 141 -10.19 -20.57 7.12
CA LEU A 141 -11.41 -20.20 6.39
C LEU A 141 -12.23 -21.44 6.00
N SER A 142 -11.56 -22.48 5.51
CA SER A 142 -12.23 -23.73 5.14
C SER A 142 -12.86 -24.42 6.35
N SER A 143 -12.15 -24.47 7.48
CA SER A 143 -12.66 -25.07 8.73
C SER A 143 -13.85 -24.31 9.34
N GLU A 144 -13.94 -23.00 9.09
CA GLU A 144 -15.04 -22.14 9.56
C GLU A 144 -16.22 -22.08 8.58
N GLY A 145 -16.23 -22.93 7.55
CA GLY A 145 -17.29 -22.98 6.55
C GLY A 145 -17.27 -21.82 5.55
N GLN A 146 -16.14 -21.12 5.43
CA GLN A 146 -15.89 -20.04 4.49
C GLN A 146 -14.94 -20.49 3.36
N GLN A 147 -15.04 -21.75 2.97
CA GLN A 147 -14.26 -22.29 1.85
C GLN A 147 -14.55 -21.52 0.55
N PRO A 148 -13.53 -21.20 -0.25
CA PRO A 148 -13.74 -20.64 -1.58
C PRO A 148 -14.64 -21.54 -2.43
N ASP A 149 -15.50 -20.95 -3.26
CA ASP A 149 -16.32 -21.67 -4.23
C ASP A 149 -15.47 -22.28 -5.37
N GLU A 150 -16.12 -22.94 -6.34
CA GLU A 150 -15.47 -23.55 -7.51
C GLU A 150 -14.65 -22.56 -8.35
N ASN A 151 -14.94 -21.25 -8.25
CA ASN A 151 -14.21 -20.18 -8.93
C ASN A 151 -13.16 -19.53 -8.01
N GLY A 152 -12.96 -20.06 -6.81
CA GLY A 152 -12.03 -19.54 -5.79
C GLY A 152 -12.52 -18.27 -5.10
N HIS A 153 -13.84 -18.06 -4.97
CA HIS A 153 -14.39 -16.86 -4.31
C HIS A 153 -15.03 -17.14 -2.95
N VAL A 154 -14.90 -16.17 -2.05
CA VAL A 154 -15.71 -16.06 -0.82
C VAL A 154 -16.51 -14.76 -0.90
N GLY A 155 -17.80 -14.87 -1.23
CA GLY A 155 -18.67 -13.73 -1.46
C GLY A 155 -18.29 -12.96 -2.73
N LEU A 156 -17.65 -11.79 -2.59
CA LEU A 156 -17.07 -11.07 -3.73
C LEU A 156 -15.54 -11.25 -3.82
N TRP A 157 -14.88 -11.66 -2.74
CA TRP A 157 -13.43 -11.79 -2.73
C TRP A 157 -12.99 -13.00 -3.54
N LYS A 158 -12.20 -12.80 -4.59
CA LYS A 158 -11.30 -13.83 -5.12
C LYS A 158 -10.21 -14.06 -4.08
N VAL A 159 -10.11 -15.29 -3.58
CA VAL A 159 -9.07 -15.68 -2.64
C VAL A 159 -7.82 -16.04 -3.42
N VAL A 160 -6.71 -15.35 -3.13
CA VAL A 160 -5.41 -15.56 -3.76
C VAL A 160 -4.45 -16.10 -2.72
N LEU A 161 -3.97 -17.32 -2.92
CA LEU A 161 -3.02 -17.97 -2.03
C LEU A 161 -1.60 -17.46 -2.32
N VAL A 162 -0.97 -16.89 -1.30
CA VAL A 162 0.43 -16.46 -1.32
C VAL A 162 1.29 -17.55 -0.71
N ARG A 163 2.15 -18.15 -1.53
CA ARG A 163 3.17 -19.11 -1.09
C ARG A 163 4.47 -18.41 -0.77
N ASN A 164 5.29 -19.02 0.09
CA ASN A 164 6.60 -18.50 0.49
C ASN A 164 6.51 -17.03 0.95
N VAL A 165 5.82 -16.77 2.06
CA VAL A 165 5.67 -15.40 2.57
C VAL A 165 7.05 -14.74 2.77
N PRO A 166 7.26 -13.49 2.29
CA PRO A 166 8.60 -12.89 2.20
C PRO A 166 9.19 -12.45 3.55
N TYR A 167 8.38 -12.39 4.61
CA TYR A 167 8.81 -11.95 5.93
C TYR A 167 8.26 -12.86 7.02
N THR A 168 9.04 -13.03 8.08
CA THR A 168 8.60 -13.69 9.32
C THR A 168 7.56 -12.86 10.09
N ASP A 169 7.66 -11.53 10.04
CA ASP A 169 6.62 -10.63 10.56
C ASP A 169 5.45 -10.54 9.57
N MET A 170 4.34 -11.22 9.88
CA MET A 170 3.12 -11.20 9.06
C MET A 170 2.55 -9.80 8.85
N ARG A 171 2.80 -8.84 9.78
CA ARG A 171 2.40 -7.45 9.56
C ARG A 171 3.17 -6.81 8.43
N ARG A 172 4.46 -7.14 8.29
CA ARG A 172 5.31 -6.70 7.18
C ARG A 172 4.88 -7.36 5.88
N THR A 173 4.58 -8.66 5.89
CA THR A 173 3.98 -9.36 4.74
C THR A 173 2.70 -8.69 4.26
N GLY A 174 1.82 -8.27 5.18
CA GLY A 174 0.60 -7.52 4.86
C GLY A 174 0.85 -6.14 4.20
N LYS A 175 2.07 -5.59 4.27
CA LYS A 175 2.42 -4.34 3.60
C LYS A 175 2.65 -4.51 2.10
N VAL A 176 2.92 -5.73 1.63
CA VAL A 176 3.10 -6.02 0.21
C VAL A 176 1.82 -5.70 -0.58
N PRO A 177 0.65 -6.33 -0.32
CA PRO A 177 -0.57 -5.99 -1.05
C PRO A 177 -1.12 -4.59 -0.72
N LYS A 178 -0.75 -4.05 0.45
CA LYS A 178 -1.10 -2.68 0.84
C LYS A 178 -0.39 -1.63 -0.01
N PHE A 179 0.94 -1.69 -0.11
CA PHE A 179 1.71 -0.64 -0.79
C PHE A 179 2.00 -0.97 -2.25
N LEU A 180 2.25 -2.23 -2.58
CA LEU A 180 2.71 -2.65 -3.90
C LEU A 180 1.56 -3.09 -4.82
N ALA A 181 0.36 -2.51 -4.68
CA ALA A 181 -0.77 -2.84 -5.54
C ALA A 181 -0.48 -2.61 -7.02
N HIS A 182 0.28 -1.57 -7.39
CA HIS A 182 0.70 -1.33 -8.77
C HIS A 182 1.66 -2.39 -9.32
N ARG A 183 2.39 -3.11 -8.44
CA ARG A 183 3.21 -4.27 -8.82
C ARG A 183 2.38 -5.55 -8.96
N LEU A 184 1.34 -5.69 -8.15
CA LEU A 184 0.45 -6.87 -8.13
C LEU A 184 -0.62 -6.82 -9.23
N PHE A 185 -1.08 -5.63 -9.58
CA PHE A 185 -2.12 -5.38 -10.58
C PHE A 185 -1.55 -4.48 -11.69
N PRO A 186 -0.67 -4.99 -12.56
CA PRO A 186 0.12 -4.17 -13.49
C PRO A 186 -0.72 -3.42 -14.54
N SER A 187 -1.93 -3.88 -14.86
CA SER A 187 -2.86 -3.17 -15.76
C SER A 187 -3.90 -2.34 -15.02
N ALA A 188 -3.88 -2.30 -13.68
CA ALA A 188 -4.85 -1.53 -12.93
C ALA A 188 -4.55 -0.04 -13.08
N ARG A 189 -5.60 0.73 -13.39
CA ARG A 189 -5.54 2.18 -13.32
C ARG A 189 -5.78 2.68 -11.90
N TYR A 190 -6.57 1.95 -11.11
CA TYR A 190 -6.90 2.32 -9.74
C TYR A 190 -6.83 1.14 -8.79
N SER A 191 -6.50 1.41 -7.52
CA SER A 191 -6.70 0.45 -6.44
C SER A 191 -7.29 1.04 -5.17
N ILE A 192 -8.07 0.24 -4.46
CA ILE A 192 -8.60 0.52 -3.12
C ILE A 192 -8.07 -0.57 -2.18
N TRP A 193 -7.21 -0.18 -1.26
CA TRP A 193 -6.81 -1.02 -0.14
C TRP A 193 -7.83 -0.88 0.99
N ILE A 194 -8.24 -2.02 1.55
CA ILE A 194 -9.04 -2.08 2.77
C ILE A 194 -8.47 -3.13 3.72
N ASP A 195 -8.19 -2.72 4.96
CA ASP A 195 -7.71 -3.61 6.02
C ASP A 195 -8.77 -4.67 6.34
N SER A 196 -8.34 -5.89 6.65
CA SER A 196 -9.25 -7.05 6.79
C SER A 196 -10.23 -6.93 7.95
N LYS A 197 -9.88 -6.12 8.97
CA LYS A 197 -10.78 -5.72 10.07
C LYS A 197 -11.99 -4.90 9.61
N MET A 198 -11.94 -4.32 8.41
CA MET A 198 -12.99 -3.46 7.87
C MET A 198 -13.86 -4.18 6.84
N ARG A 199 -15.08 -3.70 6.66
CA ARG A 199 -15.98 -4.14 5.59
C ARG A 199 -16.20 -3.00 4.61
N LEU A 200 -15.98 -3.26 3.33
CA LEU A 200 -16.33 -2.30 2.28
C LEU A 200 -17.85 -2.19 2.19
N ASN A 201 -18.39 -1.02 2.52
CA ASN A 201 -19.82 -0.75 2.61
C ASN A 201 -20.29 0.34 1.64
N SER A 202 -19.52 0.62 0.61
CA SER A 202 -19.82 1.60 -0.43
C SER A 202 -19.31 1.10 -1.78
N ASP A 203 -19.93 1.57 -2.86
CA ASP A 203 -19.56 1.16 -4.21
C ASP A 203 -18.16 1.70 -4.59
N PRO A 204 -17.25 0.86 -5.14
CA PRO A 204 -15.90 1.28 -5.54
C PRO A 204 -15.86 2.49 -6.48
N LEU A 205 -16.80 2.62 -7.42
CA LEU A 205 -16.81 3.77 -8.35
C LEU A 205 -17.19 5.06 -7.63
N LEU A 206 -18.09 5.01 -6.65
CA LEU A 206 -18.42 6.17 -5.80
C LEU A 206 -17.24 6.58 -4.93
N ILE A 207 -16.49 5.59 -4.42
CA ILE A 207 -15.25 5.82 -3.67
C ILE A 207 -14.22 6.52 -4.56
N LEU A 208 -13.96 5.99 -5.75
CA LEU A 208 -13.00 6.61 -6.68
C LEU A 208 -13.41 8.02 -7.08
N GLU A 209 -14.71 8.21 -7.37
CA GLU A 209 -15.26 9.51 -7.71
C GLU A 209 -15.03 10.54 -6.61
N TYR A 210 -15.34 10.18 -5.37
CA TYR A 210 -15.27 11.08 -4.22
C TYR A 210 -13.84 11.37 -3.79
N PHE A 211 -13.01 10.34 -3.63
CA PHE A 211 -11.68 10.48 -3.05
C PHE A 211 -10.63 10.91 -4.06
N LEU A 212 -10.80 10.58 -5.34
CA LEU A 212 -9.84 10.89 -6.40
C LEU A 212 -10.41 11.82 -7.47
N TRP A 213 -11.48 11.42 -8.16
CA TRP A 213 -11.84 12.05 -9.45
C TRP A 213 -12.31 13.50 -9.30
N ARG A 214 -13.25 13.79 -8.39
CA ARG A 214 -13.81 15.14 -8.22
C ARG A 214 -12.78 16.17 -7.75
N GLY A 215 -11.78 15.72 -6.99
CA GLY A 215 -10.71 16.55 -6.46
C GLY A 215 -9.45 16.57 -7.32
N GLY A 216 -9.38 15.72 -8.34
CA GLY A 216 -8.18 15.57 -9.17
C GLY A 216 -6.98 15.03 -8.40
N TYR A 217 -7.18 14.08 -7.49
CA TYR A 217 -6.13 13.48 -6.67
C TYR A 217 -5.65 12.14 -7.26
N GLU A 218 -4.42 11.76 -6.90
CA GLU A 218 -3.78 10.49 -7.27
C GLU A 218 -3.78 9.50 -6.10
N TYR A 219 -3.84 10.01 -4.88
CA TYR A 219 -3.70 9.24 -3.65
C TYR A 219 -4.64 9.79 -2.60
N ALA A 220 -5.37 8.92 -1.90
CA ALA A 220 -6.18 9.31 -0.76
C ALA A 220 -6.00 8.33 0.40
N ILE A 221 -5.90 8.86 1.61
CA ILE A 221 -5.69 8.09 2.83
C ILE A 221 -6.32 8.82 4.02
N SER A 222 -6.90 8.10 4.97
CA SER A 222 -7.41 8.72 6.20
C SER A 222 -6.27 9.17 7.10
N ASN A 223 -6.44 10.30 7.79
CA ASN A 223 -5.61 10.61 8.95
C ASN A 223 -6.00 9.74 10.14
N HIS A 224 -5.10 9.63 11.11
CA HIS A 224 -5.45 8.96 12.36
C HIS A 224 -6.43 9.81 13.17
N TYR A 225 -7.43 9.15 13.74
CA TYR A 225 -8.58 9.75 14.42
C TYR A 225 -8.26 10.45 15.76
N ASP A 226 -6.99 10.48 16.18
CA ASP A 226 -6.58 10.87 17.54
C ASP A 226 -5.17 11.47 17.54
N ARG A 227 -4.19 10.71 17.04
CA ARG A 227 -2.80 11.16 16.97
C ARG A 227 -2.50 11.85 15.65
N HIS A 228 -1.76 12.95 15.71
CA HIS A 228 -1.43 13.75 14.52
C HIS A 228 0.07 13.99 14.32
N CYS A 229 0.87 13.70 15.34
CA CYS A 229 2.31 13.94 15.32
C CYS A 229 3.12 12.64 15.44
N VAL A 230 4.15 12.47 14.63
CA VAL A 230 5.04 11.28 14.68
C VAL A 230 5.68 11.10 16.06
N TRP A 231 6.01 12.19 16.76
CA TRP A 231 6.54 12.14 18.14
C TRP A 231 5.59 11.42 19.10
N GLU A 232 4.28 11.69 18.98
CA GLU A 232 3.26 11.03 19.82
C GLU A 232 3.11 9.57 19.42
N GLU A 233 3.13 9.28 18.12
CA GLU A 233 3.05 7.92 17.58
C GLU A 233 4.25 7.06 18.00
N VAL A 234 5.47 7.60 18.00
CA VAL A 234 6.69 6.93 18.51
C VAL A 234 6.50 6.53 19.97
N MET A 235 6.11 7.49 20.82
CA MET A 235 5.87 7.23 22.24
C MET A 235 4.77 6.20 22.47
N GLN A 236 3.70 6.25 21.67
CA GLN A 236 2.60 5.30 21.76
C GLN A 236 3.01 3.88 21.33
N ASN A 237 3.82 3.74 20.28
CA ASN A 237 4.33 2.44 19.84
C ASN A 237 5.24 1.80 20.90
N LYS A 238 6.09 2.60 21.56
CA LYS A 238 6.93 2.14 22.68
C LYS A 238 6.08 1.77 23.90
N ARG A 239 5.15 2.64 24.31
CA ARG A 239 4.26 2.39 25.44
C ARG A 239 3.45 1.10 25.30
N LEU A 240 3.01 0.80 24.08
CA LEU A 240 2.22 -0.40 23.76
C LEU A 240 3.09 -1.61 23.36
N ASN A 241 4.43 -1.54 23.48
CA ASN A 241 5.39 -2.58 23.09
C ASN A 241 5.11 -3.16 21.69
N LYS A 242 4.82 -2.29 20.73
CA LYS A 242 4.37 -2.71 19.39
C LYS A 242 5.50 -3.14 18.47
N PHE A 243 6.72 -2.71 18.77
CA PHE A 243 7.95 -3.08 18.07
C PHE A 243 9.14 -2.88 19.02
N ASN A 244 10.32 -3.38 18.63
CA ASN A 244 11.56 -3.16 19.38
C ASN A 244 11.86 -1.66 19.50
N HIS A 245 12.08 -1.18 20.74
CA HIS A 245 12.27 0.23 21.03
C HIS A 245 13.51 0.83 20.39
N SER A 246 14.64 0.09 20.37
CA SER A 246 15.88 0.56 19.76
C SER A 246 15.73 0.78 18.26
N VAL A 247 14.98 -0.08 17.57
CA VAL A 247 14.72 0.07 16.13
C VAL A 247 13.76 1.24 15.86
N ILE A 248 12.78 1.48 16.73
CA ILE A 248 11.93 2.67 16.66
C ILE A 248 12.77 3.94 16.83
N ASP A 249 13.68 3.95 17.80
CA ASP A 249 14.54 5.10 18.10
C ASP A 249 15.49 5.38 16.92
N GLU A 250 16.15 4.35 16.36
CA GLU A 250 17.00 4.48 15.16
C GLU A 250 16.23 5.03 13.96
N GLN A 251 15.03 4.50 13.67
CA GLN A 251 14.18 4.98 12.58
C GLN A 251 13.86 6.47 12.76
N PHE A 252 13.46 6.84 13.98
CA PHE A 252 13.01 8.18 14.27
C PHE A 252 14.16 9.20 14.26
N GLU A 253 15.31 8.86 14.85
CA GLU A 253 16.52 9.66 14.81
C GLU A 253 17.00 9.88 13.37
N SER A 254 16.96 8.83 12.54
CA SER A 254 17.28 8.94 11.10
C SER A 254 16.36 9.94 10.39
N TYR A 255 15.05 9.90 10.66
CA TYR A 255 14.09 10.82 10.06
C TYR A 255 14.29 12.26 10.55
N GLN A 256 14.57 12.46 11.84
CA GLN A 256 14.86 13.79 12.39
C GLN A 256 16.13 14.38 11.77
N ALA A 257 17.20 13.58 11.67
CA ALA A 257 18.46 14.00 11.05
C ALA A 257 18.28 14.39 9.58
N ASP A 258 17.33 13.77 8.87
CA ASP A 258 16.99 14.04 7.48
C ASP A 258 15.77 14.99 7.32
N GLY A 259 15.52 15.81 8.34
CA GLY A 259 14.64 16.97 8.24
C GLY A 259 13.15 16.70 8.48
N LEU A 260 12.77 15.59 9.12
CA LEU A 260 11.42 15.44 9.68
C LEU A 260 11.24 16.45 10.83
N THR A 261 10.25 17.32 10.71
CA THR A 261 9.90 18.31 11.73
C THR A 261 8.65 17.90 12.50
N LYS A 262 8.45 18.49 13.68
CA LYS A 262 7.26 18.24 14.50
C LYS A 262 6.02 18.82 13.82
N PHE A 263 4.92 18.07 13.83
CA PHE A 263 3.64 18.55 13.29
C PHE A 263 3.16 19.79 14.04
N ASN A 264 2.75 20.82 13.30
CA ASN A 264 2.20 22.05 13.85
C ASN A 264 0.83 22.35 13.21
N ALA A 265 -0.25 22.08 13.94
CA ALA A 265 -1.61 22.32 13.48
C ALA A 265 -1.94 23.81 13.26
N SER A 266 -1.15 24.73 13.84
CA SER A 266 -1.32 26.18 13.68
C SER A 266 -0.51 26.76 12.52
N ASP A 267 0.34 25.96 11.87
CA ASP A 267 1.11 26.44 10.71
C ASP A 267 0.20 26.52 9.47
N PRO A 268 -0.04 27.72 8.90
CA PRO A 268 -0.86 27.86 7.70
C PRO A 268 -0.23 27.19 6.48
N ASN A 269 1.08 26.88 6.51
CA ASN A 269 1.80 26.21 5.42
C ASN A 269 1.90 24.70 5.61
N THR A 270 1.19 24.11 6.58
CA THR A 270 1.20 22.66 6.77
C THR A 270 0.70 21.95 5.51
N LEU A 271 1.52 21.04 4.98
CA LEU A 271 1.24 20.33 3.73
C LEU A 271 0.21 19.20 3.92
N LEU A 272 0.06 18.74 5.17
CA LEU A 272 -0.86 17.68 5.54
C LEU A 272 -1.67 18.12 6.77
N PRO A 273 -2.92 17.67 6.91
CA PRO A 273 -3.71 17.91 8.11
C PRO A 273 -3.26 17.04 9.31
N SER A 274 -2.37 16.07 9.08
CA SER A 274 -1.79 15.16 10.08
C SER A 274 -0.52 14.54 9.54
N TYR A 275 0.46 14.27 10.41
CA TYR A 275 1.63 13.46 10.06
C TYR A 275 1.46 11.97 10.36
N VAL A 276 0.32 11.59 10.95
CA VAL A 276 0.00 10.19 11.27
C VAL A 276 -1.23 9.78 10.46
N PRO A 277 -1.10 8.82 9.52
CA PRO A 277 -2.24 8.26 8.81
C PRO A 277 -2.94 7.17 9.62
N GLU A 278 -4.22 6.94 9.31
CA GLU A 278 -4.89 5.67 9.56
C GLU A 278 -4.84 4.88 8.25
N GLY A 279 -3.89 3.95 8.17
CA GLY A 279 -3.63 3.21 6.93
C GLY A 279 -4.60 2.06 6.65
N SER A 280 -5.78 2.02 7.26
CA SER A 280 -6.73 0.94 7.04
C SER A 280 -7.56 1.08 5.76
N PHE A 281 -7.56 2.27 5.14
CA PHE A 281 -8.20 2.50 3.86
C PHE A 281 -7.34 3.44 2.99
N ILE A 282 -7.02 3.03 1.77
CA ILE A 282 -6.21 3.82 0.83
C ILE A 282 -6.82 3.71 -0.57
N VAL A 283 -7.02 4.84 -1.25
CA VAL A 283 -7.52 4.89 -2.63
C VAL A 283 -6.44 5.49 -3.51
N ARG A 284 -6.13 4.86 -4.65
CA ARG A 284 -5.01 5.27 -5.52
C ARG A 284 -5.38 5.22 -6.98
N ALA A 285 -4.93 6.20 -7.73
CA ALA A 285 -4.62 6.09 -9.15
C ALA A 285 -3.17 5.61 -9.30
N HIS A 286 -2.90 4.70 -10.22
CA HIS A 286 -1.55 4.15 -10.47
C HIS A 286 -0.80 5.04 -11.45
N THR A 287 -0.47 6.24 -11.01
CA THR A 287 0.37 7.21 -11.74
C THR A 287 1.85 7.05 -11.38
N PRO A 288 2.79 7.60 -12.17
CA PRO A 288 4.21 7.54 -11.82
C PRO A 288 4.52 8.06 -10.41
N MET A 289 3.94 9.21 -10.02
CA MET A 289 4.17 9.79 -8.69
C MET A 289 3.55 8.98 -7.55
N SER A 290 2.33 8.46 -7.74
CA SER A 290 1.65 7.60 -6.76
C SER A 290 2.37 6.25 -6.56
N ASN A 291 2.88 5.68 -7.65
CA ASN A 291 3.66 4.44 -7.62
C ASN A 291 5.02 4.66 -6.96
N LEU A 292 5.71 5.77 -7.29
CA LEU A 292 6.96 6.17 -6.64
C LEU A 292 6.77 6.30 -5.12
N PHE A 293 5.77 7.08 -4.69
CA PHE A 293 5.46 7.24 -3.27
C PHE A 293 5.16 5.91 -2.58
N SER A 294 4.37 5.03 -3.23
CA SER A 294 4.05 3.71 -2.70
C SER A 294 5.30 2.83 -2.52
N CYS A 295 6.23 2.86 -3.46
CA CYS A 295 7.50 2.13 -3.36
C CYS A 295 8.40 2.69 -2.26
N LEU A 296 8.54 4.02 -2.19
CA LEU A 296 9.34 4.68 -1.15
C LEU A 296 8.81 4.34 0.23
N TRP A 297 7.49 4.42 0.43
CA TRP A 297 6.88 4.11 1.72
C TRP A 297 7.04 2.64 2.10
N PHE A 298 6.89 1.72 1.13
CA PHE A 298 7.19 0.30 1.34
C PHE A 298 8.65 0.08 1.75
N ASN A 299 9.62 0.72 1.06
CA ASN A 299 11.04 0.56 1.35
C ASN A 299 11.42 1.08 2.75
N GLU A 300 10.80 2.18 3.20
CA GLU A 300 10.99 2.67 4.57
C GLU A 300 10.46 1.68 5.61
N VAL A 301 9.35 1.01 5.32
CA VAL A 301 8.78 -0.04 6.19
C VAL A 301 9.61 -1.33 6.18
N ASP A 302 10.16 -1.69 5.02
CA ASP A 302 11.06 -2.83 4.89
C ASP A 302 12.38 -2.60 5.66
N ARG A 303 12.97 -1.41 5.51
CA ARG A 303 14.24 -1.02 6.14
C ARG A 303 14.13 -0.96 7.66
N PHE A 304 13.08 -0.34 8.17
CA PHE A 304 12.94 -0.07 9.60
C PHE A 304 11.86 -0.96 10.22
N THR A 305 10.70 -0.39 10.57
CA THR A 305 9.65 -1.07 11.32
C THR A 305 8.42 -1.32 10.45
N SER A 306 7.65 -2.36 10.77
CA SER A 306 6.34 -2.62 10.13
C SER A 306 5.24 -1.61 10.53
N ARG A 307 5.59 -0.57 11.29
CA ARG A 307 4.71 0.49 11.78
C ARG A 307 4.71 1.65 10.79
N ASP A 308 3.96 1.47 9.71
CA ASP A 308 3.85 2.41 8.59
C ASP A 308 3.42 3.84 8.96
N GLN A 309 2.76 4.01 10.11
CA GLN A 309 2.44 5.33 10.67
C GLN A 309 3.68 6.18 10.98
N LEU A 310 4.82 5.55 11.29
CA LEU A 310 6.07 6.23 11.61
C LEU A 310 6.78 6.76 10.36
N SER A 311 6.64 6.07 9.22
CA SER A 311 7.34 6.39 7.98
C SER A 311 6.55 7.26 7.00
N PHE A 312 5.22 7.34 7.13
CA PHE A 312 4.37 8.04 6.17
C PHE A 312 4.75 9.51 5.97
N ALA A 313 4.74 10.32 7.04
CA ALA A 313 5.00 11.75 6.92
C ALA A 313 6.42 12.05 6.47
N TYR A 314 7.41 11.32 7.01
CA TYR A 314 8.78 11.42 6.54
C TYR A 314 8.88 11.18 5.03
N THR A 315 8.30 10.08 4.54
CA THR A 315 8.32 9.72 3.12
C THR A 315 7.67 10.81 2.26
N PHE A 316 6.49 11.29 2.65
CA PHE A 316 5.76 12.31 1.91
C PHE A 316 6.50 13.65 1.90
N LEU A 317 6.95 14.14 3.06
CA LEU A 317 7.62 15.42 3.18
C LEU A 317 8.97 15.43 2.47
N LYS A 318 9.72 14.32 2.54
CA LYS A 318 10.97 14.18 1.79
C LYS A 318 10.70 14.16 0.29
N LEU A 319 9.74 13.36 -0.19
CA LEU A 319 9.36 13.35 -1.61
C LEU A 319 8.95 14.75 -2.09
N ARG A 320 8.17 15.48 -1.28
CA ARG A 320 7.79 16.86 -1.57
C ARG A 320 8.99 17.81 -1.65
N ARG A 321 9.90 17.74 -0.67
CA ARG A 321 11.10 18.59 -0.59
C ARG A 321 12.05 18.36 -1.77
N MET A 322 12.19 17.12 -2.20
CA MET A 322 13.08 16.73 -3.30
C MET A 322 12.51 17.05 -4.69
N ASN A 323 11.21 17.36 -4.78
CA ASN A 323 10.49 17.63 -6.04
C ASN A 323 9.63 18.89 -5.91
N PRO A 324 10.23 20.09 -5.93
CA PRO A 324 9.51 21.36 -5.75
C PRO A 324 8.60 21.74 -6.92
N GLU A 325 8.80 21.17 -8.10
CA GLU A 325 8.02 21.51 -9.31
C GLU A 325 6.89 20.49 -9.59
N THR A 326 7.03 19.27 -9.08
CA THR A 326 6.13 18.16 -9.40
C THR A 326 5.74 17.43 -8.13
N HIS A 327 4.44 17.36 -7.85
CA HIS A 327 3.95 16.94 -6.55
C HIS A 327 2.91 15.85 -6.64
N LEU A 328 2.97 14.92 -5.69
CA LEU A 328 1.89 13.97 -5.45
C LEU A 328 0.62 14.72 -5.05
N GLN A 329 -0.45 14.57 -5.84
CA GLN A 329 -1.76 15.11 -5.49
C GLN A 329 -2.43 14.19 -4.47
N LEU A 330 -2.17 14.44 -3.18
CA LEU A 330 -2.63 13.60 -2.06
C LEU A 330 -3.80 14.25 -1.32
N ASN A 331 -4.86 13.48 -1.12
CA ASN A 331 -6.04 13.81 -0.31
C ASN A 331 -6.01 13.07 1.02
N MET A 332 -5.65 13.77 2.10
CA MET A 332 -5.75 13.22 3.44
C MET A 332 -7.07 13.65 4.08
N PHE A 333 -7.94 12.69 4.36
CA PHE A 333 -9.30 12.94 4.86
C PHE A 333 -9.47 12.44 6.30
N LYS A 334 -10.55 12.88 6.97
CA LYS A 334 -10.89 12.49 8.35
C LYS A 334 -11.77 11.26 8.43
#